data_AF-A0A2S1SH47-F1
#
_entry.id   AF-A0A2S1SH47-F1
#
_cell.length_a   1.000
_cell.length_b   1.000
_cell.length_c   1.000
_cell.angle_alpha   90.00
_cell.angle_beta   90.00
_cell.angle_gamma   90.00
#
_symmetry.space_group_name_H-M   'P 1'
#
loop_
_entity.id
_entity.type
_entity.pdbx_description
1 polymer ?
#
loop_
_entity_poly.entity_id
_entity_poly.type
_entity_poly.pdbx_seq_one_letter_code
_entity_poly.pdbx_strand_id
1 'polypeptide(L)'
;MQENMKNQSPLTDPISPTALIYNTTDYDMLVFCDGSWDETYQKTLCFLDRNAGAKILYIEKPTTFDPVEETVKFMMINDHIHVLRSNVDSIDAVFKLLPWQVRAKQVPVGWFASAAYAHFAELIRFQTVVNDYRTISLPSVKEKPTQKLFENFTPRKMKSTFPAAV
;
A
#
# COMPACT_ATOMS: atom_id res chain seq x y z
N MET A 1 13.47 37.93 49.77
CA MET A 1 12.39 36.92 49.73
C MET A 1 12.54 36.16 48.42
N GLN A 2 13.08 34.95 48.49
CA GLN A 2 13.20 34.02 47.37
C GLN A 2 11.94 33.15 47.38
N GLU A 3 11.22 33.05 46.26
CA GLU A 3 10.18 32.03 46.09
C GLU A 3 10.27 31.37 44.71
N ASN A 4 10.78 30.14 44.77
CA ASN A 4 10.31 28.93 44.10
C ASN A 4 10.19 28.92 42.56
N MET A 5 11.30 28.52 41.95
CA MET A 5 11.34 27.70 40.74
C MET A 5 10.51 26.42 40.96
N LYS A 6 9.32 26.35 40.38
CA LYS A 6 8.57 25.10 40.23
C LYS A 6 9.08 24.41 38.97
N ASN A 7 10.15 23.62 39.14
CA ASN A 7 10.59 22.64 38.15
C ASN A 7 9.46 21.63 37.91
N GLN A 8 8.69 21.82 36.84
CA GLN A 8 7.88 20.76 36.28
C GLN A 8 8.79 19.94 35.37
N SER A 9 9.31 18.84 35.91
CA SER A 9 9.80 17.72 35.11
C SER A 9 8.67 17.26 34.18
N PRO A 10 8.90 17.07 32.86
CA PRO A 10 7.89 16.46 32.03
C PRO A 10 7.67 15.03 32.55
N LEU A 11 6.42 14.72 32.89
CA LEU A 11 5.96 13.36 33.17
C LEU A 11 6.24 12.51 31.92
N THR A 12 7.28 11.70 31.96
CA THR A 12 7.57 10.70 30.95
C THR A 12 6.60 9.55 31.18
N ASP A 13 5.39 9.66 30.63
CA ASP A 13 4.49 8.52 30.57
C ASP A 13 5.21 7.35 29.88
N PRO A 14 5.05 6.11 30.38
CA PRO A 14 5.70 4.96 29.76
C PRO A 14 5.19 4.81 28.33
N ILE A 15 6.07 5.09 27.38
CA ILE A 15 5.78 4.94 25.94
C ILE A 15 5.35 3.50 25.69
N SER A 16 4.14 3.32 25.16
CA SER A 16 3.62 1.99 24.83
C SER A 16 4.62 1.24 23.93
N PRO A 17 4.90 -0.06 24.16
CA PRO A 17 5.81 -0.87 23.33
C PRO A 17 5.48 -0.76 21.82
N THR A 18 4.18 -0.71 21.52
CA THR A 18 3.60 -0.54 20.19
C THR A 18 4.01 0.80 19.55
N ALA A 19 4.03 1.88 20.33
CA ALA A 19 4.46 3.21 19.87
C ALA A 19 5.98 3.29 19.67
N LEU A 20 6.76 2.54 20.45
CA LEU A 20 8.21 2.44 20.27
C LEU A 20 8.51 1.73 18.94
N ILE A 21 7.92 0.56 18.71
CA ILE A 21 8.10 -0.22 17.47
C ILE A 21 7.68 0.59 16.25
N TYR A 22 6.54 1.29 16.32
CA TYR A 22 6.09 2.17 15.25
C TYR A 22 7.13 3.23 14.86
N ASN A 23 7.77 3.84 15.86
CA ASN A 23 8.73 4.93 15.69
C ASN A 23 10.20 4.48 15.61
N THR A 24 10.50 3.18 15.57
CA THR A 24 11.88 2.66 15.44
C THR A 24 12.05 1.64 14.34
N THR A 25 10.95 1.13 13.78
CA THR A 25 11.00 0.12 12.71
C THR A 25 11.34 0.77 11.37
N ASP A 26 12.39 0.26 10.73
CA ASP A 26 12.63 0.50 9.32
C ASP A 26 11.78 -0.50 8.50
N TYR A 27 11.00 0.03 7.56
CA TYR A 27 10.11 -0.75 6.71
C TYR A 27 10.72 -0.92 5.32
N ASP A 28 10.62 -2.13 4.78
CA ASP A 28 11.03 -2.44 3.41
C ASP A 28 9.94 -2.03 2.41
N MET A 29 8.68 -2.04 2.85
CA MET A 29 7.54 -1.73 2.01
C MET A 29 6.44 -0.99 2.76
N LEU A 30 5.84 -0.01 2.09
CA LEU A 30 4.56 0.57 2.49
C LEU A 30 3.47 0.12 1.53
N VAL A 31 2.31 -0.24 2.06
CA VAL A 31 1.13 -0.60 1.26
C VAL A 31 0.00 0.36 1.61
N PHE A 32 -0.33 1.24 0.67
CA PHE A 32 -1.44 2.19 0.77
C PHE A 32 -2.73 1.54 0.25
N CYS A 33 -3.59 1.15 1.18
CA CYS A 33 -4.79 0.34 0.92
C CYS A 33 -5.94 1.19 0.34
N ASP A 34 -6.88 0.55 -0.39
CA ASP A 34 -8.14 1.18 -0.84
C ASP A 34 -9.31 0.90 0.11
N GLY A 35 -9.02 0.65 1.38
CA GLY A 35 -9.99 0.25 2.39
C GLY A 35 -9.26 -0.27 3.63
N SER A 36 -9.80 -1.34 4.22
CA SER A 36 -9.17 -2.03 5.35
C SER A 36 -7.99 -2.92 4.92
N TRP A 37 -7.10 -3.21 5.87
CA TRP A 37 -6.00 -4.14 5.65
C TRP A 37 -6.54 -5.56 5.40
N ASP A 38 -7.66 -5.95 6.03
CA ASP A 38 -8.30 -7.26 5.84
C ASP A 38 -8.73 -7.48 4.38
N GLU A 39 -9.39 -6.48 3.78
CA GLU A 39 -9.81 -6.53 2.36
C GLU A 39 -8.61 -6.56 1.40
N THR A 40 -7.55 -5.81 1.74
CA THR A 40 -6.33 -5.75 0.93
C THR A 40 -5.57 -7.05 1.04
N TYR A 41 -5.44 -7.60 2.25
CA TYR A 41 -4.80 -8.87 2.56
C TYR A 41 -5.44 -10.00 1.77
N GLN A 42 -6.78 -10.12 1.78
CA GLN A 42 -7.47 -11.16 1.00
C GLN A 42 -7.19 -11.10 -0.50
N LYS A 43 -7.04 -9.90 -1.07
CA LYS A 43 -6.69 -9.71 -2.49
C LYS A 43 -5.21 -10.00 -2.77
N THR A 44 -4.35 -9.81 -1.78
CA THR A 44 -2.88 -9.84 -1.90
C THR A 44 -2.24 -11.09 -1.27
N LEU A 45 -3.01 -12.07 -0.78
CA LEU A 45 -2.51 -13.29 -0.13
C LEU A 45 -1.33 -13.94 -0.88
N CYS A 46 -1.41 -14.02 -2.21
CA CYS A 46 -0.34 -14.57 -3.06
C CYS A 46 0.98 -13.77 -3.04
N PHE A 47 0.95 -12.50 -2.66
CA PHE A 47 2.12 -11.62 -2.58
C PHE A 47 2.84 -11.72 -1.23
N LEU A 48 2.11 -11.87 -0.13
CA LEU A 48 2.71 -11.98 1.21
C LEU A 48 3.55 -13.25 1.36
N ASP A 49 3.08 -14.37 0.81
CA ASP A 49 3.83 -15.63 0.82
C ASP A 49 5.17 -15.52 0.08
N ARG A 50 5.26 -14.66 -0.94
CA ARG A 50 6.50 -14.42 -1.70
C ARG A 50 7.45 -13.45 -1.02
N ASN A 51 6.99 -12.70 -0.01
CA ASN A 51 7.76 -11.66 0.69
C ASN A 51 7.93 -11.96 2.17
N ALA A 52 8.00 -13.25 2.56
CA ALA A 52 8.06 -13.73 3.95
C ALA A 52 9.25 -13.21 4.80
N GLY A 53 10.10 -12.31 4.28
CA GLY A 53 11.16 -11.63 5.04
C GLY A 53 11.07 -10.10 5.05
N ALA A 54 10.18 -9.49 4.27
CA ALA A 54 10.05 -8.03 4.20
C ALA A 54 9.24 -7.50 5.38
N LYS A 55 9.67 -6.38 5.98
CA LYS A 55 8.86 -5.62 6.95
C LYS A 55 7.92 -4.67 6.22
N ILE A 56 6.64 -4.89 6.39
CA ILE A 56 5.57 -4.22 5.64
C ILE A 56 4.71 -3.42 6.60
N LEU A 57 4.49 -2.15 6.28
CA LEU A 57 3.48 -1.30 6.91
C LEU A 57 2.28 -1.15 5.97
N TYR A 58 1.14 -1.71 6.37
CA TYR A 58 -0.14 -1.45 5.75
C TYR A 58 -0.72 -0.15 6.29
N ILE A 59 -1.16 0.72 5.41
CA ILE A 59 -1.77 2.01 5.74
C ILE A 59 -3.19 1.95 5.20
N GLU A 60 -4.15 1.88 6.11
CA GLU A 60 -5.56 1.84 5.76
C GLU A 60 -6.06 3.19 5.29
N LYS A 61 -7.02 3.15 4.37
CA LYS A 61 -7.76 4.32 3.94
C LYS A 61 -8.67 4.79 5.08
N PRO A 62 -8.63 6.07 5.49
CA PRO A 62 -9.61 6.63 6.41
C PRO A 62 -11.02 6.42 5.84
N THR A 63 -11.89 5.74 6.60
CA THR A 63 -13.27 5.47 6.18
C THR A 63 -14.27 6.37 6.91
N THR A 64 -14.04 6.62 8.20
CA THR A 64 -14.89 7.46 9.05
C THR A 64 -14.00 8.21 10.03
N PHE A 65 -14.30 9.48 10.27
CA PHE A 65 -13.67 10.27 11.32
C PHE A 65 -14.58 10.33 12.54
N ASP A 66 -14.09 9.92 13.71
CA ASP A 66 -14.74 10.08 15.00
C ASP A 66 -13.85 10.91 15.93
N PRO A 67 -14.26 12.12 16.36
CA PRO A 67 -13.44 12.97 17.23
C PRO A 67 -13.24 12.40 18.65
N VAL A 68 -14.00 11.38 19.05
CA VAL A 68 -13.91 10.74 20.38
C VAL A 68 -12.90 9.59 20.37
N GLU A 69 -12.66 8.98 19.21
CA GLU A 69 -11.70 7.89 19.06
C GLU A 69 -10.25 8.39 18.93
N GLU A 70 -9.29 7.53 19.26
CA GLU A 70 -7.87 7.81 19.05
C GLU A 70 -7.58 8.10 17.57
N THR A 71 -6.72 9.07 17.32
CA THR A 71 -6.41 9.55 15.95
C THR A 71 -5.67 8.50 15.12
N VAL A 72 -4.98 7.58 15.80
CA VAL A 72 -4.24 6.49 15.17
C VAL A 72 -4.33 5.24 16.02
N LYS A 73 -4.54 4.12 15.34
CA LYS A 73 -4.42 2.79 15.93
C LYS A 73 -3.37 2.02 15.15
N PHE A 74 -2.25 1.76 15.81
CA PHE A 74 -1.18 0.93 15.29
C PHE A 74 -1.35 -0.50 15.81
N MET A 75 -1.36 -1.48 14.91
CA MET A 75 -1.52 -2.89 15.23
C MET A 75 -0.36 -3.69 14.66
N MET A 76 0.22 -4.57 15.47
CA MET A 76 1.18 -5.57 15.01
C MET A 76 0.45 -6.88 14.81
N ILE A 77 0.41 -7.37 13.57
CA ILE A 77 -0.16 -8.68 13.24
C ILE A 77 0.88 -9.76 13.55
N ASN A 78 2.13 -9.50 13.18
CA ASN A 78 3.32 -10.28 13.53
C ASN A 78 4.58 -9.39 13.40
N ASP A 79 5.76 -9.97 13.51
CA ASP A 79 7.05 -9.24 13.46
C ASP A 79 7.37 -8.56 12.12
N HIS A 80 6.65 -8.92 11.06
CA HIS A 80 6.86 -8.44 9.69
C HIS A 80 5.69 -7.60 9.17
N ILE A 81 4.48 -7.79 9.68
CA ILE A 81 3.25 -7.17 9.18
C ILE A 81 2.68 -6.27 10.26
N HIS A 82 2.72 -4.97 9.98
CA HIS A 82 2.14 -3.95 10.82
C HIS A 82 1.04 -3.20 10.08
N VAL A 83 0.06 -2.69 10.81
CA VAL A 83 -1.10 -1.97 10.27
C VAL A 83 -1.25 -0.63 10.96
N LEU A 84 -1.37 0.43 10.17
CA LEU A 84 -1.72 1.77 10.58
C LEU A 84 -3.17 2.04 10.16
N ARG A 85 -4.07 2.05 11.15
CA ARG A 85 -5.44 2.54 10.99
C ARG A 85 -5.47 4.00 11.43
N SER A 86 -5.85 4.88 10.51
CA SER A 86 -5.92 6.31 10.78
C SER A 86 -7.38 6.74 10.93
N ASN A 87 -7.66 7.46 12.01
CA ASN A 87 -8.93 8.11 12.28
C ASN A 87 -8.73 9.61 12.04
N VAL A 88 -8.81 10.00 10.78
CA VAL A 88 -8.54 11.36 10.32
C VAL A 88 -9.59 11.81 9.31
N ASP A 89 -9.76 13.12 9.20
CA ASP A 89 -10.73 13.77 8.33
C ASP A 89 -10.38 13.74 6.84
N SER A 90 -9.11 13.45 6.51
CA SER A 90 -8.58 13.57 5.17
C SER A 90 -7.40 12.62 4.94
N ILE A 91 -7.23 12.22 3.68
CA ILE A 91 -6.10 11.36 3.27
C ILE A 91 -4.76 12.07 3.51
N ASP A 92 -4.69 13.37 3.30
CA ASP A 92 -3.46 14.14 3.48
C ASP A 92 -3.00 14.18 4.94
N ALA A 93 -3.94 14.14 5.89
CA ALA A 93 -3.63 14.07 7.32
C ALA A 93 -2.89 12.77 7.69
N VAL A 94 -3.09 11.68 6.93
CA VAL A 94 -2.37 10.41 7.11
C VAL A 94 -0.86 10.60 6.99
N PHE A 95 -0.41 11.48 6.08
CA PHE A 95 1.03 11.75 5.91
C PHE A 95 1.68 12.22 7.20
N LYS A 96 0.98 13.02 8.01
CA LYS A 96 1.49 13.56 9.27
C LYS A 96 1.65 12.48 10.34
N LEU A 97 0.85 11.43 10.26
CA LEU A 97 0.84 10.32 11.18
C LEU A 97 1.99 9.33 10.92
N LEU A 98 2.46 9.22 9.67
CA LEU A 98 3.52 8.28 9.30
C LEU A 98 4.77 8.42 10.18
N PRO A 99 5.45 7.30 10.50
CA PRO A 99 6.68 7.34 11.29
C PRO A 99 7.70 8.30 10.68
N TRP A 100 8.49 8.96 11.53
CA TRP A 100 9.48 9.90 11.03
C TRP A 100 10.48 9.23 10.06
N GLN A 101 10.84 7.96 10.29
CA GLN A 101 11.74 7.21 9.41
C GLN A 101 11.16 7.07 8.00
N VAL A 102 9.86 6.82 7.90
CA VAL A 102 9.18 6.70 6.60
C VAL A 102 9.24 8.02 5.84
N ARG A 103 9.13 9.15 6.54
CA ARG A 103 9.18 10.49 5.92
C ARG A 103 10.59 10.96 5.60
N ALA A 104 11.58 10.56 6.40
CA ALA A 104 12.95 11.08 6.32
C ALA A 104 13.92 10.18 5.55
N LYS A 105 13.65 8.87 5.49
CA LYS A 105 14.51 7.89 4.81
C LYS A 105 13.90 7.47 3.48
N GLN A 106 14.74 6.81 2.68
CA GLN A 106 14.28 6.12 1.49
C GLN A 106 13.68 4.76 1.88
N VAL A 107 12.45 4.52 1.48
CA VAL A 107 11.79 3.21 1.62
C VAL A 107 11.98 2.43 0.31
N PRO A 108 12.37 1.15 0.33
CA PRO A 108 12.57 0.40 -0.91
C PRO A 108 11.33 0.36 -1.81
N VAL A 109 10.16 0.02 -1.27
CA VAL A 109 8.94 -0.14 -2.08
C VAL A 109 7.75 0.67 -1.52
N GLY A 110 7.09 1.41 -2.40
CA GLY A 110 5.77 2.00 -2.15
C GLY A 110 4.72 1.34 -3.05
N TRP A 111 3.76 0.63 -2.46
CA TRP A 111 2.65 0.01 -3.17
C TRP A 111 1.37 0.80 -2.95
N PHE A 112 0.78 1.30 -4.04
CA PHE A 112 -0.44 2.07 -4.06
C PHE A 112 -1.60 1.22 -4.59
N ALA A 113 -2.38 0.62 -3.68
CA ALA A 113 -3.60 -0.09 -4.03
C ALA A 113 -4.80 0.86 -4.19
N SER A 114 -4.68 2.12 -3.74
CA SER A 114 -5.66 3.19 -3.96
C SER A 114 -5.04 4.38 -4.69
N ALA A 115 -5.74 4.90 -5.69
CA ALA A 115 -5.35 6.10 -6.43
C ALA A 115 -5.31 7.34 -5.53
N ALA A 116 -6.07 7.34 -4.43
CA ALA A 116 -6.19 8.49 -3.55
C ALA A 116 -4.88 8.84 -2.83
N TYR A 117 -3.99 7.85 -2.64
CA TYR A 117 -2.67 8.03 -2.07
C TYR A 117 -1.58 8.35 -3.10
N ALA A 118 -1.88 8.39 -4.41
CA ALA A 118 -0.85 8.46 -5.46
C ALA A 118 0.12 9.64 -5.26
N HIS A 119 -0.37 10.77 -4.76
CA HIS A 119 0.44 11.96 -4.50
C HIS A 119 1.53 11.75 -3.41
N PHE A 120 1.39 10.76 -2.52
CA PHE A 120 2.44 10.43 -1.55
C PHE A 120 3.70 9.85 -2.21
N ALA A 121 3.61 9.34 -3.45
CA ALA A 121 4.78 8.92 -4.21
C ALA A 121 5.75 10.10 -4.50
N GLU A 122 5.25 11.34 -4.47
CA GLU A 122 6.06 12.55 -4.63
C GLU A 122 6.63 13.05 -3.29
N LEU A 123 5.97 12.73 -2.18
CA LEU A 123 6.34 13.19 -0.84
C LEU A 123 7.30 12.24 -0.12
N ILE A 124 7.24 10.94 -0.44
CA ILE A 124 8.05 9.89 0.18
C ILE A 124 9.05 9.37 -0.86
N ARG A 125 10.29 9.17 -0.43
CA ARG A 125 11.34 8.66 -1.31
C ARG A 125 11.23 7.14 -1.41
N PHE A 126 10.69 6.65 -2.52
CA PHE A 126 10.69 5.23 -2.85
C PHE A 126 11.79 4.87 -3.85
N GLN A 127 12.34 3.65 -3.79
CA GLN A 127 13.16 3.12 -4.89
C GLN A 127 12.28 2.58 -6.02
N THR A 128 11.21 1.89 -5.65
CA THR A 128 10.24 1.32 -6.57
C THR A 128 8.82 1.72 -6.14
N VAL A 129 8.02 2.17 -7.10
CA VAL A 129 6.61 2.47 -6.92
C VAL A 129 5.78 1.45 -7.70
N VAL A 130 4.85 0.79 -7.03
CA VAL A 130 3.88 -0.14 -7.62
C VAL A 130 2.50 0.50 -7.56
N ASN A 131 1.83 0.65 -8.70
CA ASN A 131 0.46 1.15 -8.77
C ASN A 131 -0.47 -0.02 -9.13
N ASP A 132 -1.35 -0.39 -8.20
CA ASP A 132 -2.27 -1.55 -8.31
C ASP A 132 -3.73 -1.15 -8.02
N TYR A 133 -4.06 0.13 -8.16
CA TYR A 133 -5.45 0.54 -8.17
C TYR A 133 -6.05 0.29 -9.55
N ARG A 134 -7.24 -0.31 -9.59
CA ARG A 134 -7.98 -0.45 -10.84
C ARG A 134 -8.65 0.87 -11.20
N THR A 135 -8.14 1.53 -12.23
CA THR A 135 -8.90 2.57 -12.95
C THR A 135 -10.02 1.89 -13.73
N ILE A 136 -11.26 1.90 -13.24
CA ILE A 136 -12.44 1.58 -14.05
C ILE A 136 -13.31 2.85 -13.98
N SER A 137 -13.56 3.58 -15.06
CA SER A 137 -14.14 3.09 -16.32
C SER A 137 -13.47 3.70 -17.57
N LEU A 138 -12.99 2.85 -18.49
CA LEU A 138 -13.12 3.20 -19.90
C LEU A 138 -14.61 3.07 -20.25
N PRO A 139 -15.25 4.05 -20.92
CA PRO A 139 -16.57 3.83 -21.46
C PRO A 139 -16.50 2.59 -22.34
N SER A 140 -17.38 1.62 -22.10
CA SER A 140 -17.50 0.47 -22.99
C SER A 140 -17.67 0.99 -24.41
N VAL A 141 -16.65 0.81 -25.24
CA VAL A 141 -16.78 1.00 -26.67
C VAL A 141 -17.84 -0.01 -27.11
N LYS A 142 -19.07 0.47 -27.34
CA LYS A 142 -20.13 -0.29 -28.03
C LYS A 142 -19.75 -0.42 -29.50
N GLU A 143 -18.58 -0.95 -29.80
CA GLU A 143 -18.33 -1.46 -31.14
C GLU A 143 -18.90 -2.88 -31.17
N LYS A 144 -20.09 -2.98 -31.77
CA LYS A 144 -20.49 -4.25 -32.38
C LYS A 144 -19.32 -4.69 -33.26
N PRO A 145 -18.81 -5.92 -33.11
CA PRO A 145 -17.85 -6.44 -34.07
C PRO A 145 -18.55 -6.46 -35.43
N THR A 146 -18.18 -5.54 -36.31
CA THR A 146 -18.57 -5.65 -37.72
C THR A 146 -17.76 -6.82 -38.26
N GLN A 147 -18.37 -8.00 -38.30
CA GLN A 147 -17.84 -9.18 -38.96
C GLN A 147 -17.70 -8.91 -40.46
N LYS A 148 -16.69 -8.17 -40.88
CA LYS A 148 -16.28 -8.04 -42.29
C LYS A 148 -14.78 -7.77 -42.37
N LEU A 149 -13.95 -8.74 -42.00
CA LEU A 149 -12.54 -8.76 -42.41
C LEU A 149 -11.84 -10.11 -42.12
N PHE A 150 -12.46 -11.24 -42.46
CA PHE A 150 -11.78 -12.54 -42.46
C PHE A 150 -12.17 -13.46 -43.63
N GLU A 151 -12.58 -12.93 -44.78
CA GLU A 151 -12.87 -13.77 -45.96
C GLU A 151 -11.66 -14.07 -46.86
N ASN A 152 -10.47 -13.52 -46.61
CA ASN A 152 -9.34 -13.68 -47.55
C ASN A 152 -8.11 -14.44 -47.00
N PHE A 153 -8.26 -15.26 -45.95
CA PHE A 153 -7.22 -16.23 -45.59
C PHE A 153 -7.59 -17.61 -46.12
N THR A 154 -7.20 -17.87 -47.38
CA THR A 154 -7.15 -19.23 -47.89
C THR A 154 -6.03 -20.00 -47.18
N PRO A 155 -6.30 -21.16 -46.57
CA PRO A 155 -5.25 -21.97 -45.97
C PRO A 155 -4.34 -22.55 -47.08
N ARG A 156 -3.07 -22.17 -47.10
CA ARG A 156 -2.04 -22.86 -47.89
C ARG A 156 -1.94 -24.29 -47.35
N LYS A 157 -2.32 -25.27 -48.19
CA LYS A 157 -2.03 -26.69 -47.95
C LYS A 157 -0.51 -26.88 -47.92
N MET A 158 0.07 -27.09 -46.74
CA MET A 158 1.43 -27.60 -46.63
C MET A 158 1.44 -29.07 -47.03
N LYS A 159 2.15 -29.41 -48.13
CA LYS A 159 2.51 -30.79 -48.44
C LYS A 159 3.66 -31.19 -47.51
N SER A 160 3.36 -32.04 -46.54
CA SER A 160 4.37 -32.74 -45.73
C SER A 160 4.83 -33.97 -46.51
N THR A 161 6.05 -33.92 -47.04
CA THR A 161 6.78 -35.09 -47.53
C THR A 161 7.99 -35.27 -46.61
N PHE A 162 7.89 -36.18 -45.64
CA PHE A 162 9.06 -36.69 -44.93
C PHE A 162 9.38 -38.08 -45.47
N PRO A 163 10.64 -38.38 -45.85
CA PRO A 163 11.04 -39.72 -46.24
C PRO A 163 11.13 -40.62 -45.00
N ALA A 164 10.67 -41.87 -45.15
CA ALA A 164 10.86 -42.91 -44.14
C ALA A 164 12.34 -43.27 -44.05
N ALA A 165 12.87 -43.32 -42.82
CA ALA A 165 14.21 -43.83 -42.55
C ALA A 165 14.25 -45.34 -42.85
N VAL A 166 15.36 -45.76 -43.48
CA VAL A 166 15.70 -47.14 -43.86
C VAL A 166 16.32 -47.85 -42.66
#